data_AF-A0A2V9BU38-F1
#
_entry.id   AF-A0A2V9BU38-F1
#
_cell.length_a   1.000
_cell.length_b   1.000
_cell.length_c   1.000
_cell.angle_alpha   90.00
_cell.angle_beta   90.00
_cell.angle_gamma   90.00
#
_symmetry.space_group_name_H-M   'P 1'
#
loop_
_entity.id
_entity.type
_entity.pdbx_description
1 polymer ?
#
loop_
_entity_poly.entity_id
_entity_poly.type
_entity_poly.pdbx_seq_one_letter_code
_entity_poly.pdbx_strand_id
1 'polypeptide(L)'
;TRLEFIKRYAEDSKKRLDALKAKNETWWESETAFFDVQRSRAWVLVRRVAHTAHHRGQQMAMLRMLGRDLHSNYGPTADTGGLMQNHAPTIYAYCDVDALITGEVAGEFAGGAKRTLPGAAGKPVTERPDR
;
A
#
# COMPACT_ATOMS: atom_id res chain seq x y z
N THR A 1 -12.60 -11.73 -10.78
CA THR A 1 -12.90 -11.65 -9.33
C THR A 1 -11.87 -10.75 -8.65
N ARG A 2 -12.04 -10.39 -7.38
CA ARG A 2 -11.03 -9.64 -6.62
C ARG A 2 -9.68 -10.36 -6.59
N LEU A 3 -9.69 -11.69 -6.41
CA LEU A 3 -8.48 -12.50 -6.36
C LEU A 3 -7.70 -12.49 -7.68
N GLU A 4 -8.38 -12.64 -8.81
CA GLU A 4 -7.72 -12.63 -10.12
C GLU A 4 -7.08 -11.26 -10.44
N PHE A 5 -7.69 -10.16 -9.98
CA PHE A 5 -7.07 -8.84 -10.07
C PHE A 5 -5.77 -8.78 -9.27
N ILE A 6 -5.76 -9.29 -8.04
CA ILE A 6 -4.57 -9.33 -7.17
C ILE A 6 -3.44 -10.11 -7.83
N LYS A 7 -3.71 -11.33 -8.32
CA LYS A 7 -2.72 -12.18 -8.99
C LYS A 7 -2.13 -11.49 -10.21
N ARG A 8 -2.99 -10.97 -11.10
CA ARG A 8 -2.55 -10.27 -12.31
C ARG A 8 -1.70 -9.05 -11.98
N TYR A 9 -2.12 -8.26 -10.99
CA TYR A 9 -1.38 -7.08 -10.57
C TYR A 9 0.01 -7.43 -10.02
N ALA A 10 0.13 -8.50 -9.24
CA ALA A 10 1.40 -9.01 -8.72
C ALA A 10 2.34 -9.46 -9.85
N GLU A 11 1.83 -10.28 -10.79
CA GLU A 11 2.59 -10.76 -11.94
C GLU A 11 3.15 -9.61 -12.79
N ASP A 12 2.31 -8.64 -13.15
CA ASP A 12 2.71 -7.55 -14.02
C ASP A 12 3.64 -6.55 -13.30
N SER A 13 3.45 -6.37 -11.99
CA SER A 13 4.37 -5.60 -11.15
C SER A 13 5.75 -6.24 -11.09
N LYS A 14 5.82 -7.57 -10.93
CA LYS A 14 7.09 -8.31 -10.93
C LYS A 14 7.83 -8.18 -12.26
N LYS A 15 7.15 -8.39 -13.39
CA LYS A 15 7.75 -8.21 -14.74
C LYS A 15 8.37 -6.82 -14.91
N ARG A 16 7.65 -5.77 -14.47
CA ARG A 16 8.13 -4.39 -14.53
C ARG A 16 9.34 -4.18 -13.62
N LEU A 17 9.29 -4.68 -12.38
CA LEU A 17 10.40 -4.56 -11.44
C LEU A 17 11.67 -5.24 -11.98
N ASP A 18 11.54 -6.46 -12.51
CA ASP A 18 12.67 -7.20 -13.07
C ASP A 18 13.28 -6.46 -14.28
N ALA A 19 12.45 -5.84 -15.13
CA ALA A 19 12.93 -4.99 -16.22
C ALA A 19 13.63 -3.70 -15.76
N LEU A 20 13.15 -3.08 -14.67
CA LEU A 20 13.73 -1.86 -14.11
C LEU A 20 15.08 -2.13 -13.42
N LYS A 21 15.24 -3.28 -12.76
CA LYS A 21 16.50 -3.70 -12.11
C LYS A 21 17.67 -3.82 -13.10
N ALA A 22 17.39 -4.14 -14.36
CA ALA A 22 18.40 -4.26 -15.40
C ALA A 22 18.87 -2.91 -15.99
N LYS A 23 18.36 -1.77 -15.51
CA LYS A 23 18.67 -0.45 -16.05
C LYS A 23 19.79 0.22 -15.26
N ASN A 24 20.72 0.84 -15.98
CA ASN A 24 21.86 1.57 -15.42
C ASN A 24 21.54 3.06 -15.22
N GLU A 25 22.46 3.78 -14.57
CA GLU A 25 22.37 5.24 -14.29
C GLU A 25 22.02 6.05 -15.55
N THR A 26 22.75 5.86 -16.64
CA THR A 26 22.56 6.60 -17.90
C THR A 26 21.14 6.42 -18.46
N TRP A 27 20.57 5.22 -18.33
CA TRP A 27 19.19 4.99 -18.71
C TRP A 27 18.22 5.76 -17.81
N TRP A 28 18.45 5.81 -16.49
CA TRP A 28 17.59 6.55 -15.55
C TRP A 28 17.62 8.07 -15.77
N GLU A 29 18.79 8.62 -16.09
CA GLU A 29 19.00 10.05 -16.36
C GLU A 29 18.42 10.49 -17.70
N SER A 30 18.39 9.59 -18.69
CA SER A 30 17.88 9.91 -20.03
C SER A 30 16.39 10.30 -20.05
N GLU A 31 16.04 11.19 -20.97
CA GLU A 31 14.68 11.70 -21.11
C GLU A 31 13.73 10.70 -21.80
N THR A 32 12.46 10.80 -21.43
CA THR A 32 11.35 10.11 -22.07
C THR A 32 10.14 11.05 -22.11
N ALA A 33 9.28 10.83 -23.11
CA ALA A 33 8.00 11.50 -23.16
C ALA A 33 7.14 11.11 -21.95
N PHE A 34 6.58 12.12 -21.31
CA PHE A 34 5.63 11.99 -20.23
C PHE A 34 4.42 12.89 -20.52
N PHE A 35 3.44 12.34 -21.24
CA PHE A 35 2.40 13.13 -21.89
C PHE A 35 3.01 14.17 -22.84
N ASP A 36 2.80 15.45 -22.57
CA ASP A 36 3.24 16.60 -23.35
C ASP A 36 4.61 17.16 -22.93
N VAL A 37 5.24 16.60 -21.88
CA VAL A 37 6.54 17.05 -21.39
C VAL A 37 7.63 15.99 -21.51
N GLN A 38 8.88 16.41 -21.72
CA GLN A 38 10.06 15.55 -21.59
C GLN A 38 10.56 15.58 -20.14
N ARG A 39 10.80 14.40 -19.57
CA ARG A 39 11.34 14.25 -18.20
C ARG A 39 12.28 13.06 -18.14
N SER A 40 13.23 13.08 -17.21
CA SER A 40 14.07 11.90 -16.96
C SER A 40 13.21 10.70 -16.54
N ARG A 41 13.66 9.50 -16.89
CA ARG A 41 12.97 8.26 -16.49
C ARG A 41 12.89 8.12 -14.97
N ALA A 42 13.90 8.59 -14.24
CA ALA A 42 13.89 8.67 -12.78
C ALA A 42 12.74 9.55 -12.27
N TRP A 43 12.57 10.75 -12.82
CA TRP A 43 11.47 11.64 -12.46
C TRP A 43 10.10 10.99 -12.72
N VAL A 44 9.93 10.33 -13.87
CA VAL A 44 8.69 9.65 -14.23
C VAL A 44 8.35 8.52 -13.25
N LEU A 45 9.36 7.74 -12.82
CA LEU A 45 9.15 6.69 -11.82
C LEU A 45 8.72 7.26 -10.48
N VAL A 46 9.42 8.29 -9.97
CA VAL A 46 9.09 8.93 -8.70
C VAL A 46 7.68 9.50 -8.73
N ARG A 47 7.27 10.15 -9.84
CA ARG A 47 5.90 10.64 -10.05
C ARG A 47 4.88 9.50 -9.99
N ARG A 48 5.16 8.35 -10.61
CA ARG A 48 4.26 7.18 -10.57
C ARG A 48 4.14 6.58 -9.17
N VAL A 49 5.24 6.53 -8.41
CA VAL A 49 5.23 6.10 -7.00
C VAL A 49 4.38 7.07 -6.16
N ALA A 50 4.62 8.37 -6.27
CA ALA A 50 3.87 9.39 -5.55
C ALA A 50 2.36 9.34 -5.89
N HIS A 51 2.02 9.17 -7.16
CA HIS A 51 0.63 9.04 -7.60
C HIS A 51 -0.05 7.79 -7.03
N THR A 52 0.68 6.67 -6.96
CA THR A 52 0.17 5.44 -6.32
C THR A 52 -0.06 5.64 -4.82
N ALA A 53 0.87 6.29 -4.13
CA ALA A 53 0.73 6.63 -2.71
C ALA A 53 -0.46 7.56 -2.46
N HIS A 54 -0.67 8.56 -3.32
CA HIS A 54 -1.79 9.49 -3.26
C HIS A 54 -3.15 8.77 -3.31
N HIS A 55 -3.38 7.94 -4.33
CA HIS A 55 -4.64 7.21 -4.46
C HIS A 55 -4.83 6.16 -3.36
N ARG A 56 -3.74 5.54 -2.88
CA ARG A 56 -3.82 4.66 -1.71
C ARG A 56 -4.26 5.44 -0.47
N GLY A 57 -3.77 6.66 -0.27
CA GLY A 57 -4.23 7.57 0.78
C GLY A 57 -5.73 7.83 0.72
N GLN A 58 -6.27 8.14 -0.47
CA GLN A 58 -7.71 8.33 -0.67
C GLN A 58 -8.51 7.07 -0.30
N GLN A 59 -8.05 5.88 -0.73
CA GLN A 59 -8.71 4.61 -0.39
C GLN A 59 -8.69 4.32 1.11
N MET A 60 -7.57 4.57 1.78
CA MET A 60 -7.47 4.41 3.24
C MET A 60 -8.44 5.33 3.98
N ALA A 61 -8.57 6.59 3.54
CA ALA A 61 -9.54 7.52 4.13
C ALA A 61 -10.98 7.02 3.96
N MET A 62 -11.34 6.50 2.79
CA MET A 62 -12.67 5.92 2.55
C MET A 62 -12.93 4.69 3.44
N LEU A 63 -11.95 3.79 3.56
CA LEU A 63 -12.05 2.63 4.46
C LEU A 63 -12.28 3.07 5.92
N ARG A 64 -11.58 4.12 6.36
CA ARG A 64 -11.78 4.72 7.69
C ARG A 64 -13.21 5.24 7.89
N MET A 65 -13.73 5.97 6.90
CA MET A 65 -15.10 6.51 6.94
C MET A 65 -16.16 5.41 6.99
N LEU A 66 -15.86 4.23 6.45
CA LEU A 66 -16.71 3.04 6.52
C LEU A 66 -16.50 2.20 7.80
N GLY A 67 -15.71 2.68 8.76
CA GLY A 67 -15.43 1.99 10.02
C GLY A 67 -14.61 0.71 9.85
N ARG A 68 -13.76 0.63 8.82
CA ARG A 68 -12.86 -0.52 8.59
C ARG A 68 -11.51 -0.29 9.26
N ASP A 69 -10.98 -1.35 9.87
CA ASP A 69 -9.62 -1.36 10.41
C ASP A 69 -8.57 -1.30 9.28
N LEU A 70 -7.46 -0.64 9.55
CA LEU A 70 -6.36 -0.40 8.63
C LEU A 70 -5.03 -0.92 9.17
N HIS A 71 -4.45 -1.86 8.45
CA HIS A 71 -3.03 -2.21 8.59
C HIS A 71 -2.11 -1.02 8.23
N SER A 72 -0.87 -1.10 8.68
CA SER A 72 0.17 -0.15 8.31
C SER A 72 0.33 -0.02 6.81
N ASN A 73 0.44 1.22 6.34
CA ASN A 73 0.79 1.55 4.96
C ASN A 73 2.14 2.28 4.86
N TYR A 74 2.42 3.16 5.83
CA TYR A 74 3.71 3.79 6.05
C TYR A 74 3.80 4.14 7.54
N GLY A 75 4.62 3.38 8.28
CA GLY A 75 4.61 3.43 9.74
C GLY A 75 3.31 2.89 10.36
N PRO A 76 3.14 3.05 11.69
CA PRO A 76 1.95 2.65 12.42
C PRO A 76 0.72 3.43 12.00
N THR A 77 -0.44 2.83 12.24
CA THR A 77 -1.75 3.46 12.13
C THR A 77 -2.42 3.44 13.50
N ALA A 78 -3.57 4.10 13.61
CA ALA A 78 -4.35 4.02 14.84
C ALA A 78 -4.72 2.58 15.23
N ASP A 79 -4.91 1.69 14.27
CA ASP A 79 -5.31 0.29 14.52
C ASP A 79 -4.13 -0.61 14.90
N THR A 80 -2.89 -0.10 14.78
CA THR A 80 -1.71 -0.76 15.31
C THR A 80 -1.35 -0.27 16.71
N GLY A 81 -2.24 0.47 17.39
CA GLY A 81 -2.03 0.97 18.75
C GLY A 81 -1.77 2.49 18.86
N GLY A 82 -2.03 3.26 17.79
CA GLY A 82 -1.91 4.71 17.80
C GLY A 82 -0.67 5.24 17.07
N LEU A 83 -0.20 6.42 17.49
CA LEU A 83 0.97 7.07 16.88
C LEU A 83 2.28 6.35 17.26
N MET A 84 3.32 6.50 16.43
CA MET A 84 4.70 6.05 16.74
C MET A 84 5.20 6.57 18.09
N GLN A 85 4.74 7.75 18.53
CA GLN A 85 5.08 8.33 19.83
C GLN A 85 4.69 7.41 21.00
N ASN A 86 3.72 6.52 20.79
CA ASN A 86 3.29 5.51 21.76
C ASN A 86 4.00 4.16 21.55
N HIS A 87 5.07 4.12 20.75
CA HIS A 87 5.76 2.90 20.34
C HIS A 87 4.86 1.87 19.64
N ALA A 88 3.81 2.33 18.96
CA ALA A 88 2.93 1.45 18.18
C ALA A 88 3.75 0.71 17.09
N PRO A 89 3.62 -0.62 16.94
CA PRO A 89 4.32 -1.37 15.91
C PRO A 89 3.81 -1.03 14.51
N THR A 90 4.67 -1.22 13.51
CA THR A 90 4.24 -1.25 12.09
C THR A 90 3.77 -2.67 11.76
N ILE A 91 2.49 -2.85 11.44
CA ILE A 91 1.89 -4.16 11.14
C ILE A 91 1.29 -4.13 9.74
N TYR A 92 2.00 -4.72 8.78
CA TYR A 92 1.46 -4.97 7.44
C TYR A 92 0.50 -6.16 7.44
N ALA A 93 -0.52 -6.12 6.57
CA ALA A 93 -1.50 -7.21 6.45
C ALA A 93 -0.85 -8.57 6.13
N TYR A 94 0.19 -8.54 5.29
CA TYR A 94 0.99 -9.69 4.86
C TYR A 94 2.47 -9.32 4.90
N CYS A 95 3.37 -10.30 5.04
CA CYS A 95 4.82 -10.05 5.03
C CYS A 95 5.38 -9.81 3.62
N ASP A 96 4.78 -10.43 2.61
CA ASP A 96 5.19 -10.36 1.23
C ASP A 96 4.01 -10.67 0.29
N VAL A 97 4.27 -10.64 -1.01
CA VAL A 97 3.26 -10.86 -2.07
C VAL A 97 2.79 -12.32 -2.12
N ASP A 98 3.65 -13.29 -1.82
CA ASP A 98 3.31 -14.71 -1.87
C ASP A 98 2.39 -15.09 -0.70
N ALA A 99 2.68 -14.56 0.50
CA ALA A 99 1.81 -14.65 1.67
C ALA A 99 0.46 -13.98 1.44
N LEU A 100 0.44 -12.85 0.72
CA LEU A 100 -0.80 -12.19 0.31
C LEU A 100 -1.63 -13.09 -0.61
N ILE A 101 -1.04 -13.62 -1.68
CA ILE A 101 -1.77 -14.47 -2.64
C ILE A 101 -2.27 -15.73 -1.94
N THR A 102 -1.40 -16.43 -1.21
CA THR A 102 -1.75 -17.66 -0.49
C THR A 102 -2.84 -17.40 0.55
N GLY A 103 -2.70 -16.34 1.33
CA GLY A 103 -3.65 -15.97 2.38
C GLY A 103 -5.03 -15.57 1.83
N GLU A 104 -5.07 -14.88 0.67
CA GLU A 104 -6.32 -14.47 0.02
C GLU A 104 -7.00 -15.64 -0.71
N VAL A 105 -6.24 -16.59 -1.30
CA VAL A 105 -6.77 -17.86 -1.85
C VAL A 105 -7.38 -18.72 -0.74
N ALA A 106 -6.69 -18.87 0.39
CA ALA A 106 -7.18 -19.70 1.50
C ALA A 106 -8.41 -19.11 2.22
N GLY A 107 -8.63 -17.81 2.10
CA GLY A 107 -9.65 -17.08 2.86
C GLY A 107 -10.73 -16.43 2.00
N GLU A 108 -11.11 -17.03 0.86
CA GLU A 108 -11.95 -16.42 -0.20
C GLU A 108 -13.29 -15.80 0.25
N PHE A 109 -13.74 -16.02 1.50
CA PHE A 109 -14.94 -15.38 2.07
C PHE A 109 -14.73 -14.63 3.40
N ALA A 110 -13.52 -14.62 3.97
CA ALA A 110 -13.23 -14.03 5.28
C ALA A 110 -12.22 -12.85 5.24
N GLY A 111 -11.78 -12.43 4.06
CA GLY A 111 -10.83 -11.32 3.92
C GLY A 111 -9.35 -11.71 4.09
N GLY A 112 -9.04 -12.99 3.89
CA GLY A 112 -7.69 -13.57 3.88
C GLY A 112 -7.03 -13.70 5.26
N ALA A 113 -5.93 -14.47 5.33
CA ALA A 113 -5.14 -14.66 6.55
C ALA A 113 -4.28 -13.44 6.93
N LYS A 114 -4.91 -12.26 7.07
CA LYS A 114 -4.24 -11.01 7.46
C LYS A 114 -3.78 -11.09 8.90
N ARG A 115 -2.67 -10.41 9.21
CA ARG A 115 -2.25 -10.23 10.62
C ARG A 115 -3.35 -9.58 11.44
N THR A 116 -3.61 -10.09 12.63
CA THR A 116 -4.55 -9.48 13.57
C THR A 116 -4.04 -8.11 14.02
N LEU A 117 -4.94 -7.13 14.04
CA LEU A 117 -4.65 -5.80 14.53
C LEU A 117 -4.96 -5.71 16.03
N PRO A 118 -4.11 -5.07 16.84
CA PRO A 118 -4.36 -4.86 18.26
C PRO A 118 -5.54 -3.89 18.52
N GLY A 119 -6.01 -3.18 17.49
CA GLY A 119 -7.07 -2.18 17.59
C GLY A 119 -6.57 -0.86 18.16
N ALA A 120 -7.50 0.07 18.40
CA ALA A 120 -7.18 1.44 18.81
C ALA A 120 -6.89 1.60 20.32
N ALA A 121 -6.72 0.50 21.06
CA ALA A 121 -6.48 0.49 22.52
C ALA A 121 -7.46 1.40 23.31
N GLY A 122 -8.74 1.40 22.93
CA GLY A 122 -9.80 2.18 23.58
C GLY A 122 -9.81 3.67 23.24
N LYS A 123 -8.91 4.17 22.40
CA LYS A 123 -8.94 5.56 21.92
C LYS A 123 -9.77 5.64 20.64
N PRO A 124 -10.70 6.59 20.52
CA PRO A 124 -11.39 6.79 19.25
C PRO A 124 -10.33 7.20 18.22
N VAL A 125 -10.35 6.55 17.05
CA VAL A 125 -9.53 7.01 15.91
C VAL A 125 -10.10 8.29 15.30
N THR A 126 -11.33 8.58 15.72
CA THR A 126 -12.06 9.83 15.69
C THR A 126 -11.54 10.95 16.58
N GLU A 127 -10.97 12.07 16.09
CA GLU A 127 -10.94 13.30 16.90
C GLU A 127 -12.28 14.03 16.94
N ARG A 128 -13.34 13.54 16.26
CA ARG A 128 -14.65 14.20 16.33
C ARG A 128 -15.08 14.25 17.80
N PRO A 129 -15.24 15.45 18.38
CA PRO A 129 -15.76 15.58 19.73
C PRO A 129 -17.10 14.88 19.80
N ASP A 130 -17.37 14.21 20.92
CA ASP A 130 -18.73 13.82 21.27
C ASP A 130 -19.58 15.09 21.23
N ARG A 131 -20.71 15.01 20.52
CA ARG A 131 -21.67 16.12 20.42
C ARG A 131 -22.20 16.51 21.80
#